data_AF-A0A416Z9S5-F1
#
_entry.id   AF-A0A416Z9S5-F1
#
_cell.length_a   1.000
_cell.length_b   1.000
_cell.length_c   1.000
_cell.angle_alpha   90.00
_cell.angle_beta   90.00
_cell.angle_gamma   90.00
#
_symmetry.space_group_name_H-M   'P 1'
#
loop_
_entity.id
_entity.type
_entity.pdbx_description
1 polymer ?
#
loop_
_entity_poly.entity_id
_entity_poly.type
_entity_poly.pdbx_seq_one_letter_code
_entity_poly.pdbx_strand_id
1 'polypeptide(L)'
;MYFREVTEEQARARNLLISIAKGLHNEDEIGGRYMIDEIRTRFYFSQRDIKYQFDTFFDSVEEAQYVLRPNIGAYLAKVLRAHNCACSGLEAAESIFVKRFGQLQNAVRSNHYGFTPEMRETYAEIQKLVPVLHWGRLPIISKYLMINSALIPEENLTEFYDGFDMLEALLNDIYGKGETMEMNGDQTLGKELTFSVFCRRWGHADSYRMQRTIDGWNVRHISINGACDPDGTGALLMNLQHDSIFYPEEGVKYGLQKLWEDADDGKIDVEQLQIKLQQIADWISKVEQVVGAGQPEWLNYY
;
A
#
# COMPACT_ATOMS: atom_id res chain seq x y z
N MET A 1 -22.33 -19.38 -5.28
CA MET A 1 -21.05 -18.89 -5.83
C MET A 1 -20.35 -18.19 -4.69
N TYR A 2 -19.33 -18.80 -4.09
CA TYR A 2 -18.55 -18.12 -3.06
C TYR A 2 -17.76 -17.02 -3.77
N PHE A 3 -18.05 -15.76 -3.47
CA PHE A 3 -17.18 -14.66 -3.88
C PHE A 3 -15.83 -14.91 -3.21
N ARG A 4 -14.80 -15.19 -4.00
CA ARG A 4 -13.44 -15.30 -3.48
C ARG A 4 -12.96 -13.88 -3.27
N GLU A 5 -12.90 -13.44 -2.02
CA GLU A 5 -12.36 -12.14 -1.68
C GLU A 5 -10.83 -12.19 -1.75
N VAL A 6 -10.22 -11.21 -2.42
CA VAL A 6 -8.78 -10.99 -2.37
C VAL A 6 -8.46 -10.14 -1.15
N THR A 7 -7.66 -10.68 -0.23
CA THR A 7 -7.25 -9.96 0.98
C THR A 7 -6.03 -9.07 0.70
N GLU A 8 -5.78 -8.08 1.57
CA GLU A 8 -4.55 -7.29 1.53
C GLU A 8 -3.30 -8.17 1.63
N GLU A 9 -3.35 -9.20 2.48
CA GLU A 9 -2.27 -10.17 2.64
C GLU A 9 -1.96 -10.91 1.33
N GLN A 10 -3.00 -11.33 0.59
CA GLN A 10 -2.83 -11.99 -0.71
C GLN A 10 -2.29 -11.03 -1.78
N ALA A 11 -2.82 -9.80 -1.84
CA ALA A 11 -2.34 -8.76 -2.75
C ALA A 11 -0.85 -8.42 -2.49
N ARG A 12 -0.46 -8.25 -1.21
CA ARG A 12 0.92 -8.01 -0.81
C ARG A 12 1.81 -9.21 -1.13
N ALA A 13 1.38 -10.43 -0.84
CA ALA A 13 2.11 -11.66 -1.17
C ALA A 13 2.38 -11.77 -2.68
N ARG A 14 1.39 -11.46 -3.53
CA ARG A 14 1.59 -11.43 -4.99
C ARG A 14 2.67 -10.42 -5.37
N ASN A 15 2.65 -9.21 -4.84
CA ASN A 15 3.67 -8.21 -5.15
C ASN A 15 5.06 -8.60 -4.64
N LEU A 16 5.17 -9.22 -3.46
CA LEU A 16 6.43 -9.78 -2.97
C LEU A 16 6.96 -10.87 -3.91
N LEU A 17 6.10 -11.75 -4.43
CA LEU A 17 6.48 -12.76 -5.40
C LEU A 17 7.07 -12.14 -6.67
N ILE A 18 6.40 -11.12 -7.21
CA ILE A 18 6.87 -10.39 -8.39
C ILE A 18 8.18 -9.65 -8.10
N SER A 19 8.35 -9.12 -6.88
CA SER A 19 9.60 -8.52 -6.42
C SER A 19 10.74 -9.55 -6.39
N ILE A 20 10.48 -10.77 -5.92
CA ILE A 20 11.45 -11.87 -5.97
C ILE A 20 11.80 -12.19 -7.42
N ALA A 21 10.80 -12.33 -8.31
CA ALA A 21 11.06 -12.58 -9.73
C ALA A 21 11.94 -11.47 -10.36
N LYS A 22 11.64 -10.20 -10.07
CA LYS A 22 12.49 -9.05 -10.44
C LYS A 22 13.89 -9.13 -9.83
N GLY A 23 14.06 -9.63 -8.61
CA GLY A 23 15.38 -9.85 -8.04
C GLY A 23 16.17 -10.98 -8.70
N LEU A 24 15.49 -11.96 -9.30
CA LEU A 24 16.07 -13.19 -9.86
C LEU A 24 16.20 -13.19 -11.40
N HIS A 25 15.61 -12.23 -12.12
CA HIS A 25 15.52 -12.28 -13.60
C HIS A 25 16.87 -12.41 -14.35
N ASN A 26 17.98 -12.05 -13.72
CA ASN A 26 19.34 -12.18 -14.28
C ASN A 26 20.11 -13.39 -13.74
N GLU A 27 19.48 -14.28 -12.98
CA GLU A 27 20.12 -15.51 -12.48
C GLU A 27 19.87 -16.70 -13.39
N ASP A 28 20.90 -17.52 -13.56
CA ASP A 28 20.83 -18.75 -14.35
C ASP A 28 20.02 -19.85 -13.63
N GLU A 29 19.98 -19.84 -12.29
CA GLU A 29 19.28 -20.85 -11.48
C GLU A 29 18.52 -20.25 -10.29
N ILE A 30 17.31 -20.76 -10.06
CA ILE A 30 16.50 -20.46 -8.87
C ILE A 30 16.87 -21.51 -7.81
N GLY A 31 17.30 -21.06 -6.63
CA GLY A 31 17.63 -21.98 -5.52
C GLY A 31 18.84 -21.59 -4.68
N GLY A 32 19.28 -20.34 -4.76
CA GLY A 32 20.30 -19.80 -3.87
C GLY A 32 19.89 -19.86 -2.41
N ARG A 33 20.90 -19.79 -1.54
CA ARG A 33 20.70 -19.51 -0.10
C ARG A 33 20.80 -18.01 0.09
N TYR A 34 19.89 -17.46 0.89
CA TYR A 34 19.80 -16.03 1.14
C TYR A 34 19.93 -15.75 2.64
N MET A 35 20.64 -14.69 2.97
CA MET A 35 20.62 -14.07 4.29
C MET A 35 19.43 -13.11 4.40
N ILE A 36 18.99 -12.80 5.63
CA ILE A 36 17.85 -11.90 5.84
C ILE A 36 18.08 -10.51 5.20
N ASP A 37 19.30 -9.99 5.27
CA ASP A 37 19.65 -8.69 4.68
C ASP A 37 19.62 -8.73 3.14
N GLU A 38 19.96 -9.87 2.54
CA GLU A 38 19.84 -10.06 1.10
C GLU A 38 18.36 -10.12 0.69
N ILE A 39 17.52 -10.84 1.44
CA ILE A 39 16.08 -10.90 1.17
C ILE A 39 15.46 -9.50 1.22
N ARG A 40 15.82 -8.72 2.24
CA ARG A 40 15.36 -7.34 2.37
C ARG A 40 15.84 -6.47 1.23
N THR A 41 17.15 -6.38 1.01
CA THR A 41 17.73 -5.45 0.03
C THR A 41 17.49 -5.83 -1.43
N ARG A 42 17.45 -7.12 -1.74
CA ARG A 42 17.31 -7.62 -3.10
C ARG A 42 15.84 -7.78 -3.52
N PHE A 43 15.00 -8.26 -2.61
CA PHE A 43 13.59 -8.55 -2.89
C PHE A 43 12.63 -7.54 -2.25
N TYR A 44 13.15 -6.50 -1.59
CA TYR A 44 12.38 -5.40 -1.01
C TYR A 44 11.37 -5.84 0.06
N PHE A 45 11.74 -6.81 0.89
CA PHE A 45 10.95 -7.20 2.07
C PHE A 45 11.12 -6.14 3.17
N SER A 46 10.03 -5.46 3.54
CA SER A 46 9.99 -4.59 4.72
C SER A 46 10.05 -5.42 6.02
N GLN A 47 10.28 -4.77 7.16
CA GLN A 47 10.18 -5.47 8.46
C GLN A 47 8.81 -6.09 8.70
N ARG A 48 7.74 -5.47 8.17
CA ARG A 48 6.39 -6.02 8.23
C ARG A 48 6.26 -7.31 7.41
N ASP A 49 6.83 -7.32 6.21
CA ASP A 49 6.83 -8.52 5.35
C ASP A 49 7.64 -9.65 6.01
N ILE A 50 8.77 -9.33 6.64
CA ILE A 50 9.54 -10.32 7.40
C ILE A 50 8.70 -10.91 8.54
N LYS A 51 7.92 -10.11 9.24
CA LYS A 51 7.09 -10.58 10.36
C LYS A 51 5.92 -11.46 9.91
N TYR A 52 5.26 -11.12 8.82
CA TYR A 52 3.95 -11.70 8.47
C TYR A 52 3.93 -12.59 7.23
N GLN A 53 4.87 -12.39 6.31
CA GLN A 53 4.85 -13.05 4.99
C GLN A 53 6.04 -13.97 4.78
N PHE A 54 7.11 -13.84 5.58
CA PHE A 54 8.38 -14.52 5.34
C PHE A 54 8.24 -16.04 5.19
N ASP A 55 7.53 -16.67 6.12
CA ASP A 55 7.31 -18.11 6.14
C ASP A 55 6.44 -18.59 4.96
N THR A 56 5.76 -17.70 4.24
CA THR A 56 5.06 -18.05 2.99
C THR A 56 6.06 -18.35 1.87
N PHE A 57 7.23 -17.69 1.88
CA PHE A 57 8.19 -17.70 0.76
C PHE A 57 9.43 -18.53 1.03
N PHE A 58 9.93 -18.55 2.26
CA PHE A 58 11.23 -19.10 2.60
C PHE A 58 11.15 -20.16 3.70
N ASP A 59 12.04 -21.16 3.62
CA ASP A 59 12.32 -22.10 4.69
C ASP A 59 13.73 -21.83 5.25
N SER A 60 13.89 -21.94 6.57
CA SER A 60 15.21 -21.92 7.21
C SER A 60 15.90 -23.27 7.02
N VAL A 61 17.17 -23.24 6.60
CA VAL A 61 17.99 -24.44 6.39
C VAL A 61 19.17 -24.53 7.35
N GLU A 62 19.74 -23.39 7.74
CA GLU A 62 20.82 -23.23 8.71
C GLU A 62 20.61 -21.92 9.49
N GLU A 63 21.43 -21.67 10.50
CA GLU A 63 21.37 -20.41 11.26
C GLU A 63 21.55 -19.21 10.31
N ALA A 64 20.54 -18.34 10.29
CA ALA A 64 20.45 -17.15 9.43
C ALA A 64 20.45 -17.41 7.90
N GLN A 65 20.35 -18.66 7.43
CA GLN A 65 20.26 -18.98 6.00
C GLN A 65 18.89 -19.52 5.61
N TYR A 66 18.39 -19.00 4.50
CA TYR A 66 17.03 -19.27 4.02
C TYR A 66 17.04 -19.66 2.54
N VAL A 67 16.12 -20.54 2.15
CA VAL A 67 15.91 -20.94 0.76
C VAL A 67 14.46 -20.74 0.38
N LEU A 68 14.20 -20.50 -0.91
CA LEU A 68 12.83 -20.43 -1.41
C LEU A 68 12.13 -21.78 -1.21
N ARG A 69 10.88 -21.73 -0.77
CA ARG A 69 10.04 -22.93 -0.68
C ARG A 69 9.91 -23.59 -2.05
N PRO A 70 9.86 -24.94 -2.14
CA PRO A 70 9.80 -25.63 -3.43
C PRO A 70 8.64 -25.21 -4.33
N ASN A 71 7.45 -24.99 -3.77
CA ASN A 71 6.28 -24.52 -4.51
C ASN A 71 6.46 -23.10 -5.04
N ILE A 72 7.09 -22.22 -4.27
CA ILE A 72 7.40 -20.84 -4.65
C ILE A 72 8.47 -20.83 -5.74
N GLY A 73 9.54 -21.60 -5.59
CA GLY A 73 10.58 -21.76 -6.62
C GLY A 73 10.00 -22.28 -7.94
N ALA A 74 9.12 -23.30 -7.89
CA ALA A 74 8.45 -23.83 -9.08
C ALA A 74 7.53 -22.81 -9.76
N TYR A 75 6.86 -21.94 -8.98
CA TYR A 75 6.04 -20.87 -9.51
C TYR A 75 6.92 -19.78 -10.16
N LEU A 76 7.97 -19.32 -9.47
CA LEU A 76 8.91 -18.32 -9.99
C LEU A 76 9.57 -18.78 -11.30
N ALA A 77 9.89 -20.08 -11.43
CA ALA A 77 10.40 -20.64 -12.68
C ALA A 77 9.40 -20.49 -13.85
N LYS A 78 8.09 -20.53 -13.59
CA LYS A 78 7.07 -20.26 -14.63
C LYS A 78 7.03 -18.77 -14.97
N VAL A 79 7.06 -17.89 -13.96
CA VAL A 79 7.07 -16.44 -14.14
C VAL A 79 8.29 -16.00 -14.95
N LEU A 80 9.49 -16.44 -14.58
CA LEU A 80 10.73 -16.08 -15.27
C LEU A 80 10.77 -16.60 -16.71
N ARG A 81 10.25 -17.80 -16.98
CA ARG A 81 10.09 -18.28 -18.36
C ARG A 81 9.12 -17.41 -19.16
N ALA A 82 7.97 -17.04 -18.59
CA ALA A 82 7.02 -16.16 -19.25
C ALA A 82 7.63 -14.77 -19.51
N HIS A 83 8.38 -14.22 -18.55
CA HIS A 83 9.12 -12.98 -18.69
C HIS A 83 10.11 -13.03 -19.85
N ASN A 84 10.99 -14.03 -19.87
CA ASN A 84 12.00 -14.20 -20.92
C ASN A 84 11.37 -14.33 -22.31
N CYS A 85 10.25 -15.03 -22.43
CA CYS A 85 9.49 -15.12 -23.69
C CYS A 85 8.87 -13.78 -24.11
N ALA A 86 8.44 -12.95 -23.16
CA ALA A 86 7.81 -11.66 -23.43
C ALA A 86 8.83 -10.55 -23.76
N CYS A 87 10.05 -10.62 -23.22
CA CYS A 87 11.08 -9.59 -23.38
C CYS A 87 11.35 -9.21 -24.83
N SER A 88 11.37 -10.18 -25.76
CA SER A 88 11.67 -9.91 -27.18
C SER A 88 10.60 -9.05 -27.87
N GLY A 89 9.37 -9.05 -27.37
CA GLY A 89 8.25 -8.28 -27.93
C GLY A 89 7.86 -7.06 -27.10
N LEU A 90 8.52 -6.84 -25.96
CA LEU A 90 8.06 -5.88 -24.95
C LEU A 90 8.06 -4.44 -25.47
N GLU A 91 9.17 -3.97 -26.03
CA GLU A 91 9.30 -2.58 -26.51
C GLU A 91 8.25 -2.25 -27.59
N ALA A 92 8.02 -3.19 -28.52
CA ALA A 92 6.99 -3.05 -29.53
C ALA A 92 5.57 -3.02 -28.92
N ALA A 93 5.30 -3.92 -27.97
CA ALA A 93 4.02 -3.96 -27.27
C ALA A 93 3.76 -2.67 -26.47
N GLU A 94 4.76 -2.12 -25.78
CA GLU A 94 4.67 -0.85 -25.04
C GLU A 94 4.34 0.31 -25.98
N SER A 95 5.03 0.42 -27.11
CA SER A 95 4.80 1.48 -28.08
C SER A 95 3.36 1.44 -28.64
N ILE A 96 2.88 0.25 -29.02
CA ILE A 96 1.51 0.07 -29.51
C ILE A 96 0.50 0.36 -28.41
N PHE A 97 0.74 -0.14 -27.20
CA PHE A 97 -0.14 0.06 -26.05
C PHE A 97 -0.29 1.54 -25.71
N VAL A 98 0.81 2.27 -25.52
CA VAL A 98 0.80 3.70 -25.21
C VAL A 98 -0.02 4.48 -26.24
N LYS A 99 0.17 4.17 -27.53
CA LYS A 99 -0.59 4.81 -28.62
C LYS A 99 -2.07 4.46 -28.57
N ARG A 100 -2.43 3.18 -28.50
CA ARG A 100 -3.82 2.71 -28.56
C ARG A 100 -4.61 3.08 -27.32
N PHE A 101 -4.02 2.91 -26.14
CA PHE A 101 -4.67 3.28 -24.90
C PHE A 101 -4.81 4.80 -24.78
N GLY A 102 -3.83 5.59 -25.21
CA GLY A 102 -3.98 7.05 -25.30
C GLY A 102 -5.11 7.49 -26.26
N GLN A 103 -5.28 6.82 -27.39
CA GLN A 103 -6.43 7.03 -28.28
C GLN A 103 -7.75 6.71 -27.58
N LEU A 104 -7.82 5.58 -26.87
CA LEU A 104 -8.99 5.19 -26.10
C LEU A 104 -9.32 6.19 -24.99
N GLN A 105 -8.34 6.63 -24.20
CA GLN A 105 -8.51 7.64 -23.15
C GLN A 105 -9.10 8.94 -23.70
N ASN A 106 -8.56 9.44 -24.82
CA ASN A 106 -9.05 10.66 -25.46
C ASN A 106 -10.49 10.49 -25.98
N ALA A 107 -10.79 9.33 -26.57
CA ALA A 107 -12.12 9.03 -27.07
C ALA A 107 -13.15 8.95 -25.93
N VAL A 108 -12.82 8.27 -24.83
CA VAL A 108 -13.69 8.17 -23.64
C VAL A 108 -13.93 9.55 -23.01
N ARG A 109 -12.90 10.40 -22.91
CA ARG A 109 -13.04 11.76 -22.38
C ARG A 109 -13.91 12.67 -23.26
N SER A 110 -13.86 12.47 -24.57
CA SER A 110 -14.58 13.30 -25.54
C SER A 110 -16.02 12.81 -25.77
N ASN A 111 -16.31 11.55 -25.45
CA ASN A 111 -17.60 10.93 -25.71
C ASN A 111 -18.46 10.86 -24.45
N HIS A 112 -19.58 11.57 -24.46
CA HIS A 112 -20.58 11.54 -23.38
C HIS A 112 -21.62 10.43 -23.57
N TYR A 113 -21.57 9.75 -24.72
CA TYR A 113 -22.37 8.57 -25.02
C TYR A 113 -21.49 7.33 -24.79
N GLY A 114 -22.10 6.17 -24.51
CA GLY A 114 -21.36 4.96 -24.11
C GLY A 114 -20.31 4.45 -25.12
N PHE A 115 -19.70 3.31 -24.79
CA PHE A 115 -18.56 2.74 -25.54
C PHE A 115 -18.91 2.42 -27.01
N THR A 116 -18.25 3.11 -27.96
CA THR A 116 -18.49 2.96 -29.40
C THR A 116 -17.87 1.68 -29.98
N PRO A 117 -18.27 1.22 -31.17
CA PRO A 117 -17.65 0.08 -31.84
C PRO A 117 -16.14 0.24 -32.05
N GLU A 118 -15.67 1.43 -32.42
CA GLU A 118 -14.24 1.72 -32.63
C GLU A 118 -13.46 1.65 -31.31
N MET A 119 -14.07 2.08 -30.20
CA MET A 119 -13.50 1.91 -28.86
C MET A 119 -13.37 0.43 -28.51
N ARG A 120 -14.38 -0.40 -28.81
CA ARG A 120 -14.33 -1.85 -28.57
C ARG A 120 -13.25 -2.54 -29.38
N GLU A 121 -13.04 -2.13 -30.63
CA GLU A 121 -11.97 -2.66 -31.47
C GLU A 121 -10.59 -2.27 -30.91
N THR A 122 -10.40 -0.98 -30.57
CA THR A 122 -9.17 -0.49 -29.93
C THR A 122 -8.88 -1.24 -28.63
N TYR A 123 -9.93 -1.46 -27.83
CA TYR A 123 -9.84 -2.21 -26.59
C TYR A 123 -9.44 -3.68 -26.81
N ALA A 124 -10.05 -4.35 -27.79
CA ALA A 124 -9.69 -5.72 -28.15
C ALA A 124 -8.25 -5.84 -28.69
N GLU A 125 -7.73 -4.80 -29.37
CA GLU A 125 -6.31 -4.74 -29.73
C GLU A 125 -5.41 -4.63 -28.49
N ILE A 126 -5.77 -3.77 -27.53
CA ILE A 126 -5.04 -3.61 -26.26
C ILE A 126 -4.98 -4.93 -25.48
N GLN A 127 -6.09 -5.65 -25.38
CA GLN A 127 -6.16 -6.93 -24.66
C GLN A 127 -5.16 -7.98 -25.20
N LYS A 128 -4.83 -7.95 -26.49
CA LYS A 128 -3.83 -8.85 -27.08
C LYS A 128 -2.40 -8.53 -26.63
N LEU A 129 -2.13 -7.30 -26.20
CA LEU A 129 -0.82 -6.85 -25.75
C LEU A 129 -0.58 -7.17 -24.27
N VAL A 130 -1.65 -7.28 -23.48
CA VAL A 130 -1.61 -7.47 -22.02
C VAL A 130 -0.66 -8.58 -21.57
N PRO A 131 -0.67 -9.81 -22.15
CA PRO A 131 0.26 -10.84 -21.70
C PRO A 131 1.72 -10.46 -21.88
N VAL A 132 2.08 -9.81 -23.00
CA VAL A 132 3.46 -9.37 -23.26
C VAL A 132 3.86 -8.25 -22.31
N LEU A 133 2.98 -7.27 -22.09
CA LEU A 133 3.24 -6.16 -21.17
C LEU A 133 3.39 -6.65 -19.73
N HIS A 134 2.46 -7.49 -19.27
CA HIS A 134 2.44 -8.00 -17.91
C HIS A 134 3.68 -8.86 -17.62
N TRP A 135 3.95 -9.87 -18.43
CA TRP A 135 5.10 -10.75 -18.20
C TRP A 135 6.42 -10.05 -18.49
N GLY A 136 6.48 -9.17 -19.49
CA GLY A 136 7.70 -8.45 -19.84
C GLY A 136 8.09 -7.41 -18.78
N ARG A 137 7.14 -6.73 -18.14
CA ARG A 137 7.44 -5.70 -17.13
C ARG A 137 7.44 -6.20 -15.70
N LEU A 138 6.75 -7.32 -15.43
CA LEU A 138 6.52 -7.84 -14.08
C LEU A 138 6.00 -6.73 -13.15
N PRO A 139 4.86 -6.08 -13.48
CA PRO A 139 4.42 -4.86 -12.79
C PRO A 139 4.08 -5.15 -11.33
N ILE A 140 4.47 -4.24 -10.44
CA ILE A 140 3.91 -4.18 -9.09
C ILE A 140 2.56 -3.45 -9.22
N ILE A 141 1.52 -4.03 -8.64
CA ILE A 141 0.13 -3.57 -8.85
C ILE A 141 -0.45 -3.11 -7.52
N SER A 142 -1.25 -2.05 -7.55
CA SER A 142 -1.85 -1.51 -6.34
C SER A 142 -2.70 -2.57 -5.64
N LYS A 143 -2.55 -2.71 -4.31
CA LYS A 143 -3.34 -3.64 -3.52
C LYS A 143 -4.84 -3.38 -3.66
N TYR A 144 -5.23 -2.11 -3.72
CA TYR A 144 -6.64 -1.71 -3.87
C TYR A 144 -7.24 -2.17 -5.19
N LEU A 145 -6.46 -2.17 -6.29
CA LEU A 145 -6.94 -2.66 -7.57
C LEU A 145 -7.26 -4.17 -7.50
N MET A 146 -6.35 -4.96 -6.92
CA MET A 146 -6.58 -6.41 -6.73
C MET A 146 -7.73 -6.71 -5.77
N ILE A 147 -7.83 -5.99 -4.66
CA ILE A 147 -8.90 -6.15 -3.66
C ILE A 147 -10.26 -5.79 -4.26
N ASN A 148 -10.38 -4.62 -4.89
CA ASN A 148 -11.65 -4.12 -5.43
C ASN A 148 -12.14 -4.92 -6.64
N SER A 149 -11.23 -5.45 -7.44
CA SER A 149 -11.58 -6.36 -8.53
C SER A 149 -11.83 -7.78 -8.07
N ALA A 150 -11.40 -8.15 -6.86
CA ALA A 150 -11.35 -9.52 -6.35
C ALA A 150 -10.56 -10.48 -7.28
N LEU A 151 -9.55 -9.95 -7.98
CA LEU A 151 -8.76 -10.68 -8.97
C LEU A 151 -7.26 -10.52 -8.70
N ILE A 152 -6.54 -11.63 -8.87
CA ILE A 152 -5.07 -11.65 -8.96
C ILE A 152 -4.69 -11.75 -10.44
N PRO A 153 -3.80 -10.88 -10.97
CA PRO A 153 -3.50 -10.83 -12.41
C PRO A 153 -3.12 -12.19 -13.00
N GLU A 154 -2.24 -12.92 -12.32
CA GLU A 154 -1.70 -14.18 -12.82
C GLU A 154 -2.70 -15.35 -12.80
N GLU A 155 -3.86 -15.19 -12.14
CA GLU A 155 -4.94 -16.18 -12.19
C GLU A 155 -5.77 -16.05 -13.47
N ASN A 156 -6.03 -14.81 -13.92
CA ASN A 156 -6.73 -14.52 -15.18
C ASN A 156 -6.39 -13.12 -15.70
N LEU A 157 -5.37 -13.02 -16.55
CA LEU A 157 -4.91 -11.72 -17.07
C LEU A 157 -5.98 -10.98 -17.86
N THR A 158 -6.77 -11.69 -18.66
CA THR A 158 -7.82 -11.08 -19.49
C THR A 158 -8.88 -10.43 -18.63
N GLU A 159 -9.35 -11.11 -17.59
CA GLU A 159 -10.37 -10.60 -16.69
C GLU A 159 -9.82 -9.49 -15.78
N PHE A 160 -8.60 -9.66 -15.26
CA PHE A 160 -7.96 -8.64 -14.44
C PHE A 160 -7.78 -7.33 -15.20
N TYR A 161 -7.27 -7.38 -16.42
CA TYR A 161 -7.06 -6.20 -17.26
C TYR A 161 -8.30 -5.79 -18.05
N ASP A 162 -9.49 -6.33 -17.73
CA ASP A 162 -10.75 -5.87 -18.33
C ASP A 162 -11.25 -4.53 -17.73
N GLY A 163 -10.50 -3.96 -16.78
CA GLY A 163 -10.79 -2.66 -16.18
C GLY A 163 -9.94 -1.53 -16.76
N PHE A 164 -10.57 -0.36 -16.99
CA PHE A 164 -9.86 0.84 -17.47
C PHE A 164 -8.74 1.29 -16.50
N ASP A 165 -8.99 1.26 -15.19
CA ASP A 165 -8.02 1.62 -14.15
C ASP A 165 -6.80 0.67 -14.15
N MET A 166 -6.99 -0.58 -14.56
CA MET A 166 -5.94 -1.61 -14.64
C MET A 166 -4.99 -1.35 -15.81
N LEU A 167 -5.55 -0.91 -16.93
CA LEU A 167 -4.78 -0.44 -18.09
C LEU A 167 -4.07 0.88 -17.77
N GLU A 168 -4.69 1.77 -17.00
CA GLU A 168 -4.03 2.98 -16.50
C GLU A 168 -2.86 2.66 -15.56
N ALA A 169 -2.99 1.65 -14.69
CA ALA A 169 -1.89 1.16 -13.88
C ALA A 169 -0.71 0.64 -14.73
N LEU A 170 -0.98 -0.11 -15.82
CA LEU A 170 0.06 -0.51 -16.77
C LEU A 170 0.72 0.67 -17.47
N LEU A 171 -0.07 1.67 -17.89
CA LEU A 171 0.47 2.88 -18.50
C LEU A 171 1.40 3.62 -17.55
N ASN A 172 1.01 3.75 -16.28
CA ASN A 172 1.83 4.39 -15.26
C ASN A 172 3.11 3.59 -15.01
N ASP A 173 3.03 2.26 -14.93
CA ASP A 173 4.21 1.40 -14.82
C ASP A 173 5.16 1.60 -16.01
N ILE A 174 4.66 1.65 -17.26
CA ILE A 174 5.45 1.94 -18.47
C ILE A 174 6.17 3.29 -18.37
N TYR A 175 5.51 4.31 -17.83
CA TYR A 175 6.11 5.63 -17.62
C TYR A 175 7.00 5.75 -16.38
N GLY A 176 7.25 4.67 -15.64
CA GLY A 176 8.04 4.70 -14.41
C GLY A 176 7.35 5.43 -13.25
N LYS A 177 6.02 5.52 -13.29
CA LYS A 177 5.15 6.10 -12.26
C LYS A 177 4.21 5.06 -11.64
N GLY A 178 4.47 3.78 -11.91
CA GLY A 178 3.72 2.66 -11.34
C GLY A 178 4.02 2.48 -9.86
N GLU A 179 3.30 1.56 -9.24
CA GLU A 179 3.57 1.14 -7.88
C GLU A 179 4.95 0.49 -7.80
N THR A 180 5.61 0.63 -6.65
CA THR A 180 6.94 0.07 -6.39
C THR A 180 6.92 -0.71 -5.08
N MET A 181 7.85 -1.65 -4.94
CA MET A 181 8.14 -2.25 -3.64
C MET A 181 9.25 -1.41 -3.01
N GLU A 182 8.96 -0.77 -1.90
CA GLU A 182 9.91 0.06 -1.18
C GLU A 182 10.03 -0.39 0.28
N MET A 183 11.23 -0.18 0.83
CA MET A 183 11.49 -0.38 2.26
C MET A 183 11.64 0.95 3.01
N ASN A 184 11.38 2.07 2.36
CA ASN A 184 11.48 3.40 2.96
C ASN A 184 10.57 3.54 4.18
N GLY A 185 9.44 2.82 4.19
CA GLY A 185 8.53 2.78 5.33
C GLY A 185 9.16 2.24 6.61
N ASP A 186 10.20 1.40 6.53
CA ASP A 186 10.94 0.93 7.71
C ASP A 186 11.65 2.08 8.44
N GLN A 187 12.00 3.17 7.73
CA GLN A 187 12.71 4.30 8.31
C GLN A 187 11.85 5.07 9.33
N THR A 188 10.53 4.94 9.22
CA THR A 188 9.55 5.57 10.13
C THR A 188 9.27 4.74 11.38
N LEU A 189 9.65 3.45 11.41
CA LEU A 189 9.41 2.56 12.54
C LEU A 189 10.21 2.99 13.78
N GLY A 190 9.53 3.03 14.93
CA GLY A 190 10.13 3.32 16.24
C GLY A 190 10.63 4.76 16.41
N LYS A 191 10.46 5.63 15.42
CA LYS A 191 10.83 7.04 15.54
C LYS A 191 9.86 7.75 16.49
N GLU A 192 10.42 8.50 17.43
CA GLU A 192 9.63 9.29 18.37
C GLU A 192 9.09 10.53 17.65
N LEU A 193 7.76 10.67 17.70
CA LEU A 193 6.98 11.73 17.12
C LEU A 193 6.20 12.43 18.24
N THR A 194 5.87 13.70 18.02
CA THR A 194 5.03 14.49 18.93
C THR A 194 3.64 14.64 18.33
N PHE A 195 2.61 14.48 19.16
CA PHE A 195 1.22 14.73 18.81
C PHE A 195 0.66 15.66 19.88
N SER A 196 0.45 16.94 19.54
CA SER A 196 0.04 17.96 20.52
C SER A 196 -1.40 18.38 20.29
N VAL A 197 -2.27 18.16 21.29
CA VAL A 197 -3.71 18.44 21.21
C VAL A 197 -4.12 19.45 22.28
N PHE A 198 -4.89 20.47 21.90
CA PHE A 198 -5.49 21.39 22.86
C PHE A 198 -6.54 20.68 23.72
N CYS A 199 -6.39 20.78 25.04
CA CYS A 199 -7.37 20.31 26.01
C CYS A 199 -8.00 21.51 26.72
N ARG A 200 -9.30 21.71 26.52
CA ARG A 200 -10.05 22.79 27.18
C ARG A 200 -10.08 22.66 28.70
N ARG A 201 -10.16 21.42 29.22
CA ARG A 201 -10.17 21.14 30.66
C ARG A 201 -8.96 21.73 31.37
N TRP A 202 -7.80 21.71 30.72
CA TRP A 202 -6.55 22.23 31.26
C TRP A 202 -6.22 23.64 30.76
N GLY A 203 -6.85 24.09 29.67
CA GLY A 203 -6.62 25.41 29.07
C GLY A 203 -5.30 25.51 28.31
N HIS A 204 -4.62 24.38 28.04
CA HIS A 204 -3.39 24.31 27.28
C HIS A 204 -3.35 23.05 26.40
N ALA A 205 -2.31 22.92 25.58
CA ALA A 205 -2.08 21.72 24.80
C ALA A 205 -1.40 20.64 25.65
N ASP A 206 -1.84 19.40 25.47
CA ASP A 206 -1.19 18.20 25.98
C ASP A 206 -0.40 17.54 24.86
N SER A 207 0.83 17.14 25.17
CA SER A 207 1.75 16.53 24.22
C SER A 207 1.89 15.03 24.47
N TYR A 208 1.49 14.25 23.47
CA TYR A 208 1.64 12.81 23.42
C TYR A 208 2.91 12.45 22.65
N ARG A 209 3.68 11.49 23.17
CA ARG A 209 4.78 10.89 22.41
C ARG A 209 4.26 9.66 21.68
N MET A 210 4.42 9.64 20.36
CA MET A 210 3.94 8.56 19.51
C MET A 210 5.09 7.92 18.75
N GLN A 211 4.99 6.62 18.50
CA GLN A 211 5.93 5.89 17.64
C GLN A 211 5.13 5.01 16.68
N ARG A 212 5.46 5.03 15.39
CA ARG A 212 4.93 4.02 14.47
C ARG A 212 5.53 2.66 14.81
N THR A 213 4.69 1.64 14.82
CA THR A 213 5.08 0.23 14.95
C THR A 213 4.62 -0.54 13.71
N ILE A 214 5.03 -1.80 13.61
CA ILE A 214 4.61 -2.71 12.52
C ILE A 214 3.09 -2.97 12.55
N ASP A 215 2.42 -2.78 13.69
CA ASP A 215 1.01 -3.16 13.88
C ASP A 215 0.10 -1.95 14.13
N GLY A 216 0.64 -0.73 14.16
CA GLY A 216 -0.10 0.47 14.52
C GLY A 216 0.79 1.50 15.19
N TRP A 217 0.36 2.06 16.31
CA TRP A 217 1.09 3.07 17.07
C TRP A 217 1.43 2.60 18.48
N ASN A 218 2.45 3.21 19.08
CA ASN A 218 2.67 3.16 20.52
C ASN A 218 2.64 4.58 21.07
N VAL A 219 1.83 4.79 22.11
CA VAL A 219 1.61 6.10 22.73
C VAL A 219 2.23 6.10 24.12
N ARG A 220 2.93 7.19 24.43
CA ARG A 220 3.42 7.51 25.77
C ARG A 220 2.90 8.85 26.24
N HIS A 221 2.22 8.83 27.38
CA HIS A 221 1.64 9.99 28.04
C HIS A 221 1.64 9.79 29.57
N ILE A 222 1.29 10.83 30.33
CA ILE A 222 1.30 10.77 31.79
C ILE A 222 0.25 9.77 32.31
N SER A 223 -0.94 9.74 31.70
CA SER A 223 -2.08 8.97 32.19
C SER A 223 -2.14 7.56 31.59
N ILE A 224 -2.24 7.44 30.27
CA ILE A 224 -2.44 6.15 29.58
C ILE A 224 -1.32 5.96 28.56
N ASN A 225 -0.66 4.81 28.65
CA ASN A 225 0.45 4.41 27.78
C ASN A 225 0.11 3.07 27.14
N GLY A 226 0.55 2.85 25.90
CA GLY A 226 0.44 1.53 25.27
C GLY A 226 0.25 1.55 23.77
N ALA A 227 -0.03 0.36 23.24
CA ALA A 227 -0.27 0.14 21.82
C ALA A 227 -1.62 0.73 21.37
N CYS A 228 -1.66 1.06 20.10
CA CYS A 228 -2.86 1.41 19.36
C CYS A 228 -2.84 0.68 18.02
N ASP A 229 -4.01 0.40 17.50
CA ASP A 229 -4.20 -0.01 16.11
C ASP A 229 -3.80 1.12 15.15
N PRO A 230 -3.65 0.87 13.84
CA PRO A 230 -3.21 1.90 12.89
C PRO A 230 -4.16 3.12 12.82
N ASP A 231 -5.45 2.94 13.11
CA ASP A 231 -6.45 4.01 13.21
C ASP A 231 -6.39 4.81 14.53
N GLY A 232 -5.46 4.46 15.44
CA GLY A 232 -5.29 5.09 16.75
C GLY A 232 -6.17 4.50 17.86
N THR A 233 -7.06 3.55 17.55
CA THR A 233 -7.86 2.84 18.55
C THR A 233 -6.94 2.17 19.58
N GLY A 234 -7.22 2.39 20.87
CA GLY A 234 -6.35 1.99 21.97
C GLY A 234 -5.90 3.19 22.80
N ALA A 235 -4.61 3.20 23.20
CA ALA A 235 -4.10 4.16 24.17
C ALA A 235 -4.31 5.64 23.78
N LEU A 236 -4.26 5.99 22.47
CA LEU A 236 -4.47 7.37 22.02
C LEU A 236 -5.90 7.84 22.31
N LEU A 237 -6.90 7.16 21.72
CA LEU A 237 -8.30 7.59 21.87
C LEU A 237 -8.78 7.46 23.32
N MET A 238 -8.23 6.51 24.08
CA MET A 238 -8.49 6.41 25.53
C MET A 238 -7.98 7.63 26.31
N ASN A 239 -6.80 8.19 25.98
CA ASN A 239 -6.36 9.44 26.59
C ASN A 239 -7.29 10.59 26.20
N LEU A 240 -7.62 10.75 24.92
CA LEU A 240 -8.49 11.84 24.46
C LEU A 240 -9.87 11.78 25.13
N GLN A 241 -10.42 10.57 25.31
CA GLN A 241 -11.67 10.35 26.02
C GLN A 241 -11.55 10.65 27.53
N HIS A 242 -10.46 10.21 28.17
CA HIS A 242 -10.18 10.50 29.58
C HIS A 242 -10.14 12.01 29.85
N ASP A 243 -9.57 12.77 28.91
CA ASP A 243 -9.47 14.22 29.00
C ASP A 243 -10.70 14.96 28.43
N SER A 244 -11.75 14.21 28.07
CA SER A 244 -13.03 14.73 27.56
C SER A 244 -12.86 15.65 26.33
N ILE A 245 -11.92 15.31 25.46
CA ILE A 245 -11.63 16.05 24.22
C ILE A 245 -12.65 15.65 23.15
N PHE A 246 -13.28 16.63 22.52
CA PHE A 246 -14.25 16.46 21.45
C PHE A 246 -13.60 16.57 20.07
N TYR A 247 -13.87 15.57 19.23
CA TYR A 247 -13.36 15.51 17.86
C TYR A 247 -14.24 14.58 17.00
N PRO A 248 -14.18 14.70 15.66
CA PRO A 248 -14.87 13.79 14.76
C PRO A 248 -14.15 12.44 14.72
N GLU A 249 -14.48 11.55 15.66
CA GLU A 249 -13.77 10.28 15.91
C GLU A 249 -13.53 9.45 14.65
N GLU A 250 -14.56 9.16 13.87
CA GLU A 250 -14.44 8.35 12.65
C GLU A 250 -13.53 8.99 11.59
N GLY A 251 -13.56 10.31 11.47
CA GLY A 251 -12.70 11.04 10.55
C GLY A 251 -11.23 11.03 10.99
N VAL A 252 -10.99 11.13 12.30
CA VAL A 252 -9.64 11.04 12.89
C VAL A 252 -9.08 9.63 12.75
N LYS A 253 -9.89 8.60 13.03
CA LYS A 253 -9.51 7.19 12.82
C LYS A 253 -9.09 6.93 11.38
N TYR A 254 -9.90 7.37 10.43
CA TYR A 254 -9.56 7.27 9.01
C TYR A 254 -8.26 8.00 8.67
N GLY A 255 -8.06 9.20 9.21
CA GLY A 255 -6.83 9.98 9.01
C GLY A 255 -5.59 9.27 9.54
N LEU A 256 -5.66 8.68 10.73
CA LEU A 256 -4.56 7.94 11.36
C LEU A 256 -4.26 6.64 10.62
N GLN A 257 -5.30 5.88 10.23
CA GLN A 257 -5.16 4.66 9.42
C GLN A 257 -4.43 4.96 8.12
N LYS A 258 -4.89 5.97 7.37
CA LYS A 258 -4.29 6.37 6.11
C LYS A 258 -2.85 6.85 6.28
N LEU A 259 -2.58 7.64 7.31
CA LEU A 259 -1.22 8.11 7.59
C LEU A 259 -0.28 6.95 7.92
N TRP A 260 -0.78 5.97 8.67
CA TRP A 260 -0.03 4.77 8.99
C TRP A 260 0.27 3.94 7.74
N GLU A 261 -0.71 3.74 6.86
CA GLU A 261 -0.56 3.04 5.57
C GLU A 261 0.42 3.75 4.64
N ASP A 262 0.32 5.08 4.48
CA ASP A 262 1.24 5.86 3.65
C ASP A 262 2.69 5.76 4.17
N ALA A 263 2.87 5.75 5.50
CA ALA A 263 4.18 5.53 6.11
C ALA A 263 4.67 4.08 5.93
N ASP A 264 3.79 3.07 5.99
CA ASP A 264 4.15 1.66 5.78
C ASP A 264 4.55 1.37 4.34
N ASP A 265 3.81 1.93 3.39
CA ASP A 265 4.05 1.84 1.95
C ASP A 265 5.30 2.64 1.51
N GLY A 266 5.93 3.41 2.42
CA GLY A 266 7.13 4.20 2.12
C GLY A 266 6.87 5.49 1.33
N LYS A 267 5.60 5.91 1.19
CA LYS A 267 5.20 7.12 0.45
C LYS A 267 5.60 8.42 1.15
N ILE A 268 5.87 8.35 2.45
CA ILE A 268 6.28 9.48 3.27
C ILE A 268 7.49 9.13 4.14
N ASP A 269 8.35 10.12 4.36
CA ASP A 269 9.46 10.02 5.30
C ASP A 269 9.04 10.40 6.74
N VAL A 270 10.01 10.39 7.66
CA VAL A 270 9.80 10.70 9.09
C VAL A 270 9.33 12.14 9.31
N GLU A 271 9.84 13.09 8.52
CA GLU A 271 9.50 14.51 8.65
C GLU A 271 8.05 14.75 8.19
N GLN A 272 7.70 14.23 7.03
CA GLN A 272 6.35 14.27 6.49
C GLN A 272 5.35 13.55 7.40
N LEU A 273 5.75 12.42 7.98
CA LEU A 273 4.96 11.71 8.98
C LEU A 273 4.68 12.59 10.21
N GLN A 274 5.70 13.24 10.77
CA GLN A 274 5.53 14.18 11.89
C GLN A 274 4.59 15.33 11.54
N ILE A 275 4.76 15.94 10.36
CA ILE A 275 3.92 17.06 9.91
C ILE A 275 2.45 16.63 9.79
N LYS A 276 2.19 15.54 9.08
CA LYS A 276 0.82 15.03 8.87
C LYS A 276 0.17 14.54 10.16
N LEU A 277 0.95 13.92 11.05
CA LEU A 277 0.48 13.50 12.36
C LEU A 277 0.02 14.72 13.19
N GLN A 278 0.81 15.80 13.18
CA GLN A 278 0.43 17.03 13.87
C GLN A 278 -0.78 17.71 13.21
N GLN A 279 -0.96 17.64 11.88
CA GLN A 279 -2.16 18.17 11.22
C GLN A 279 -3.45 17.48 11.71
N ILE A 280 -3.40 16.19 12.04
CA ILE A 280 -4.53 15.49 12.68
C ILE A 280 -4.76 16.03 14.09
N ALA A 281 -3.70 16.25 14.87
CA ALA A 281 -3.79 16.82 16.22
C ALA A 281 -4.35 18.26 16.21
N ASP A 282 -3.95 19.07 15.22
CA ASP A 282 -4.44 20.44 15.02
C ASP A 282 -5.93 20.44 14.65
N TRP A 283 -6.37 19.46 13.86
CA TRP A 283 -7.78 19.28 13.53
C TRP A 283 -8.62 18.96 14.77
N ILE A 284 -8.17 18.01 15.61
CA ILE A 284 -8.79 17.70 16.90
C ILE A 284 -8.87 18.96 17.77
N SER A 285 -7.75 19.66 17.91
CA SER A 285 -7.65 20.90 18.72
C SER A 285 -8.66 21.96 18.27
N LYS A 286 -8.81 22.14 16.95
CA LYS A 286 -9.74 23.12 16.39
C LYS A 286 -11.20 22.76 16.70
N VAL A 287 -11.56 21.48 16.63
CA VAL A 287 -12.92 21.03 16.97
C VAL A 287 -13.18 21.22 18.46
N GLU A 288 -12.24 20.83 19.33
CA GLU A 288 -12.36 21.00 20.77
C GLU A 288 -12.57 22.46 21.19
N GLN A 289 -11.81 23.39 20.58
CA GLN A 289 -11.97 24.83 20.83
C GLN A 289 -13.35 25.35 20.40
N VAL A 290 -13.83 24.94 19.22
CA VAL A 290 -15.14 25.36 18.70
C VAL A 290 -16.27 24.82 19.55
N VAL A 291 -16.18 23.60 20.06
CA VAL A 291 -17.21 23.01 20.93
C VAL A 291 -17.37 23.82 22.23
N GLY A 292 -16.26 24.29 22.81
CA GLY A 292 -16.30 25.18 23.97
C GLY A 292 -16.87 26.55 23.66
N ALA A 293 -16.36 27.20 22.61
CA ALA A 293 -16.79 28.56 22.26
C ALA A 293 -18.23 28.63 21.75
N GLY A 294 -18.75 27.55 21.15
CA GLY A 294 -20.09 27.48 20.59
C GLY A 294 -21.19 27.09 21.58
N GLN A 295 -20.85 26.78 22.83
CA GLN A 295 -21.84 26.42 23.84
C GLN A 295 -22.69 27.62 24.26
N PRO A 296 -24.03 27.50 24.32
CA PRO A 296 -24.87 28.53 24.92
C PRO A 296 -24.49 28.76 26.39
N GLU A 297 -24.31 30.02 26.80
CA GLU A 297 -23.85 30.38 28.15
C GLU A 297 -24.69 29.76 29.28
N TRP A 298 -26.01 29.61 29.07
CA TRP A 298 -26.92 29.04 30.07
C TRP A 298 -26.75 27.53 30.28
N LEU A 299 -26.14 26.83 29.32
CA LEU A 299 -26.03 25.36 29.36
C LEU A 299 -24.91 24.89 30.29
N ASN A 300 -23.79 25.62 30.33
CA ASN A 300 -22.61 25.37 31.18
C ASN A 300 -22.30 23.87 31.41
N TYR A 301 -22.32 23.09 30.32
CA TYR A 301 -22.18 21.63 30.38
C TYR A 301 -20.72 21.19 30.34
N TYR A 302 -19.82 22.02 29.81
CA TYR A 302 -18.39 21.72 29.71
C TYR A 302 -17.57 22.49 30.74
#